data_AF-A0A401VTH8-F1
#
_entry.id   AF-A0A401VTH8-F1
#
_cell.length_a   1.000
_cell.length_b   1.000
_cell.length_c   1.000
_cell.angle_alpha   90.00
_cell.angle_beta   90.00
_cell.angle_gamma   90.00
#
_symmetry.space_group_name_H-M   'P 1'
#
loop_
_entity.id
_entity.type
_entity.pdbx_description
1 polymer ?
#
loop_
_entity_poly.entity_id
_entity_poly.type
_entity_poly.pdbx_seq_one_letter_code
_entity_poly.pdbx_strand_id
1 'polypeptide(L)'
;MRAELPPGTHSRILRPEGIRWRGRLHHASWITGHVTAQVLVRPRTFPGHGIDVYHPSGRLLGAALPITPASTDGAPMTDTGAETGTDSSTGSETASVAAGAGGAEPDFYLNLADARVVATEALLEAGENIADTIDARAMSCIYGDAGLGKTFSVLAALKEVAADLVLFLQFRSRPTPRDIRLELFNLLNLEGKAPTHPSEFDTLLKNSLTRRPYVLAYDEAQQFSRECFEFVRHLWDTGKGANRPAVLFIGGEECYKTLYNEPALASRIYIWQEFTPMEPEEVLKNIPHFHPLWANASPELINYIDQEAGAGTFRMWSKITYHILEGMKRRGLDEVDETIARWAIRRVRPPRQRHRRDESR
;
A
#
# COMPACT_ATOMS: atom_id res chain seq x y z
N MET A 1 -27.99 -17.84 -27.34
CA MET A 1 -27.76 -16.66 -26.46
C MET A 1 -26.62 -17.01 -25.52
N ARG A 2 -25.46 -16.35 -25.65
CA ARG A 2 -24.39 -16.44 -24.63
C ARG A 2 -24.86 -15.60 -23.45
N ALA A 3 -24.96 -16.20 -22.26
CA ALA A 3 -25.20 -15.46 -21.03
C ALA A 3 -24.08 -14.43 -20.86
N GLU A 4 -24.43 -13.16 -20.66
CA GLU A 4 -23.46 -12.13 -20.30
C GLU A 4 -22.79 -12.53 -18.99
N LEU A 5 -21.46 -12.62 -19.00
CA LEU A 5 -20.70 -12.99 -17.82
C LEU A 5 -20.75 -11.83 -16.81
N PRO A 6 -20.98 -12.10 -15.52
CA PRO A 6 -20.93 -11.06 -14.49
C PRO A 6 -19.55 -10.38 -14.45
N PRO A 7 -19.48 -9.08 -14.16
CA PRO A 7 -18.21 -8.36 -14.02
C PRO A 7 -17.34 -8.96 -12.90
N GLY A 8 -16.02 -9.06 -13.14
CA GLY A 8 -15.05 -9.63 -12.19
C GLY A 8 -14.88 -11.16 -12.25
N THR A 9 -15.30 -11.81 -13.34
CA THR A 9 -15.21 -13.26 -13.53
C THR A 9 -13.90 -13.65 -14.23
N HIS A 10 -13.13 -14.59 -13.65
CA HIS A 10 -11.86 -15.05 -14.22
C HIS A 10 -11.91 -16.52 -14.65
N SER A 11 -11.34 -16.86 -15.80
CA SER A 11 -11.21 -18.26 -16.24
C SER A 11 -10.07 -18.98 -15.51
N ARG A 12 -10.33 -20.18 -15.00
CA ARG A 12 -9.37 -21.05 -14.30
C ARG A 12 -9.58 -22.52 -14.69
N ILE A 13 -8.58 -23.36 -14.43
CA ILE A 13 -8.66 -24.81 -14.63
C ILE A 13 -8.79 -25.46 -13.25
N LEU A 14 -9.77 -26.33 -13.08
CA LEU A 14 -9.94 -27.15 -11.88
C LEU A 14 -8.83 -28.20 -11.81
N ARG A 15 -8.12 -28.27 -10.67
CA ARG A 15 -7.12 -29.28 -10.39
C ARG A 15 -7.59 -30.24 -9.29
N PRO A 16 -7.01 -31.45 -9.16
CA PRO A 16 -7.37 -32.38 -8.09
C PRO A 16 -7.23 -31.78 -6.68
N GLU A 17 -6.19 -30.97 -6.48
CA GLU A 17 -5.91 -30.28 -5.22
C GLU A 17 -6.86 -29.10 -4.93
N GLY A 18 -7.66 -28.66 -5.91
CA GLY A 18 -8.55 -27.51 -5.79
C GLY A 18 -8.37 -26.50 -6.92
N ILE A 19 -8.77 -25.25 -6.64
CA ILE A 19 -8.63 -24.12 -7.56
C ILE A 19 -7.66 -23.13 -6.93
N ARG A 20 -6.60 -22.78 -7.65
CA ARG A 20 -5.72 -21.69 -7.24
C ARG A 20 -6.28 -20.35 -7.71
N TRP A 21 -6.54 -19.45 -6.77
CA TRP A 21 -7.03 -18.10 -7.05
C TRP A 21 -6.37 -17.12 -6.09
N ARG A 22 -5.80 -16.03 -6.63
CA ARG A 22 -5.00 -15.03 -5.88
C ARG A 22 -3.99 -15.68 -4.92
N GLY A 23 -3.13 -16.56 -5.45
CA GLY A 23 -2.09 -17.26 -4.66
C GLY A 23 -2.58 -18.40 -3.76
N ARG A 24 -3.84 -18.39 -3.33
CA ARG A 24 -4.40 -19.36 -2.37
C ARG A 24 -5.05 -20.57 -3.06
N LEU A 25 -5.00 -21.71 -2.37
CA LEU A 25 -5.69 -22.93 -2.78
C LEU A 25 -7.09 -22.96 -2.16
N HIS A 26 -8.11 -22.99 -3.02
CA HIS A 26 -9.51 -23.13 -2.64
C HIS A 26 -9.99 -24.55 -2.91
N HIS A 27 -10.63 -25.18 -1.93
CA HIS A 27 -11.12 -26.55 -2.04
C HIS A 27 -12.60 -26.65 -1.69
N ALA A 28 -13.27 -27.60 -2.35
CA ALA A 28 -14.63 -28.03 -2.06
C ALA A 28 -14.81 -29.48 -2.46
N SER A 29 -15.65 -30.21 -1.73
CA SER A 29 -15.89 -31.64 -1.96
C SER A 29 -16.41 -31.98 -3.37
N TRP A 30 -17.08 -31.05 -4.04
CA TRP A 30 -17.62 -31.24 -5.38
C TRP A 30 -16.56 -31.09 -6.50
N ILE A 31 -15.38 -30.55 -6.22
CA ILE A 31 -14.31 -30.32 -7.22
C ILE A 31 -13.79 -31.63 -7.82
N THR A 32 -13.78 -32.71 -7.04
CA THR A 32 -13.30 -34.04 -7.46
C THR A 32 -14.08 -34.60 -8.65
N GLY A 33 -15.33 -34.18 -8.86
CA GLY A 33 -16.15 -34.59 -10.02
C GLY A 33 -15.93 -33.77 -11.30
N HIS A 34 -15.10 -32.72 -11.25
CA HIS A 34 -14.93 -31.75 -12.34
C HIS A 34 -13.46 -31.44 -12.66
N VAL A 35 -12.54 -32.32 -12.24
CA VAL A 35 -11.09 -32.18 -12.45
C VAL A 35 -10.79 -32.00 -13.95
N THR A 36 -9.88 -31.08 -14.29
CA THR A 36 -9.51 -30.62 -15.64
C THR A 36 -10.51 -29.75 -16.40
N ALA A 37 -11.70 -29.49 -15.85
CA ALA A 37 -12.65 -28.60 -16.50
C ALA A 37 -12.21 -27.12 -16.40
N GLN A 38 -12.40 -26.38 -17.50
CA GLN A 38 -12.31 -24.92 -17.48
C GLN A 38 -13.54 -24.36 -16.75
N VAL A 39 -13.30 -23.48 -15.79
CA VAL A 39 -14.34 -22.85 -14.96
C VAL A 39 -14.13 -21.36 -14.86
N LEU A 40 -15.18 -20.69 -14.45
CA LEU A 40 -15.22 -19.27 -14.20
C LEU A 40 -15.30 -19.05 -12.69
N VAL A 41 -14.47 -18.17 -12.14
CA VAL A 41 -14.40 -17.94 -10.70
C VAL A 41 -14.66 -16.47 -10.37
N ARG A 42 -15.38 -16.25 -9.27
CA ARG A 42 -15.71 -14.92 -8.76
C ARG A 42 -15.53 -14.87 -7.24
N PRO A 43 -14.93 -13.80 -6.67
CA PRO A 43 -14.92 -13.61 -5.22
C PRO A 43 -16.33 -13.45 -4.66
N ARG A 44 -16.61 -14.13 -3.54
CA ARG A 44 -17.84 -13.91 -2.78
C ARG A 44 -17.80 -12.54 -2.10
N THR A 45 -18.90 -11.80 -2.22
CA THR A 45 -18.99 -10.42 -1.72
C THR A 45 -19.28 -10.34 -0.21
N PHE A 46 -19.75 -11.42 0.44
CA PHE A 46 -20.11 -11.45 1.88
C PHE A 46 -20.28 -12.90 2.42
N PRO A 47 -20.23 -13.09 3.75
CA PRO A 47 -19.07 -13.57 4.49
C PRO A 47 -18.77 -15.07 4.27
N GLY A 48 -17.50 -15.35 4.06
CA GLY A 48 -16.94 -16.67 3.74
C GLY A 48 -15.94 -16.43 2.62
N HIS A 49 -14.65 -16.39 2.97
CA HIS A 49 -13.49 -16.03 2.14
C HIS A 49 -13.25 -16.95 0.93
N GLY A 50 -14.30 -17.44 0.29
CA GLY A 50 -14.30 -18.36 -0.83
C GLY A 50 -14.63 -17.72 -2.16
N ILE A 51 -14.57 -18.54 -3.18
CA ILE A 51 -14.92 -18.20 -4.55
C ILE A 51 -16.18 -18.94 -4.96
N ASP A 52 -17.07 -18.27 -5.68
CA ASP A 52 -18.12 -18.93 -6.44
C ASP A 52 -17.54 -19.42 -7.76
N VAL A 53 -17.78 -20.68 -8.08
CA VAL A 53 -17.25 -21.35 -9.27
C VAL A 53 -18.39 -21.67 -10.20
N TYR A 54 -18.26 -21.28 -11.47
CA TYR A 54 -19.28 -21.40 -12.50
C TYR A 54 -18.75 -22.25 -13.66
N HIS A 55 -19.65 -22.99 -14.29
CA HIS A 55 -19.43 -23.61 -15.59
C HIS A 55 -19.27 -22.51 -16.65
N PRO A 56 -18.52 -22.73 -17.76
CA PRO A 56 -18.40 -21.77 -18.85
C PRO A 56 -19.73 -21.31 -19.47
N SER A 57 -20.81 -22.07 -19.27
CA SER A 57 -22.17 -21.69 -19.67
C SER A 57 -22.86 -20.69 -18.73
N GLY A 58 -22.19 -20.27 -17.65
CA GLY A 58 -22.73 -19.36 -16.62
C GLY A 58 -23.46 -20.05 -15.46
N ARG A 59 -23.57 -21.40 -15.47
CA ARG A 59 -24.21 -22.15 -14.38
C ARG A 59 -23.31 -22.21 -13.14
N LEU A 60 -23.80 -21.81 -11.96
CA LEU A 60 -23.07 -22.00 -10.70
C LEU A 60 -22.84 -23.49 -10.43
N LEU A 61 -21.58 -23.88 -10.21
CA LEU A 61 -21.17 -25.24 -9.81
C LEU A 61 -21.12 -25.37 -8.30
N GLY A 62 -20.66 -24.33 -7.60
CA GLY A 62 -20.63 -24.30 -6.13
C GLY A 62 -19.63 -23.29 -5.59
N ALA A 63 -19.55 -23.17 -4.26
CA ALA A 63 -18.55 -22.35 -3.59
C ALA A 63 -17.33 -23.19 -3.19
N ALA A 64 -16.13 -22.60 -3.25
CA ALA A 64 -14.88 -23.19 -2.78
C ALA A 64 -14.20 -22.30 -1.74
N LEU A 65 -13.80 -22.89 -0.62
CA LEU A 65 -13.24 -22.18 0.54
C LEU A 65 -11.71 -22.29 0.58
N PRO A 66 -11.01 -21.28 1.10
CA PRO A 66 -9.55 -21.30 1.17
C PRO A 66 -9.11 -22.31 2.23
N ILE A 67 -8.01 -23.02 1.96
CA ILE A 67 -7.37 -23.89 2.94
C ILE A 67 -6.46 -23.03 3.80
N THR A 68 -6.75 -22.89 5.11
CA THR A 68 -5.88 -22.21 6.07
C THR A 68 -4.86 -23.21 6.65
N PRO A 69 -3.56 -22.89 6.71
CA PRO A 69 -2.60 -23.68 7.48
C PRO A 69 -2.86 -23.50 8.98
N ALA A 70 -2.92 -24.61 9.74
CA ALA A 70 -3.19 -24.59 11.18
C ALA A 70 -1.97 -24.07 11.97
N SER A 71 -2.13 -23.00 12.74
CA SER A 71 -1.17 -22.51 13.75
C SER A 71 -1.60 -22.95 15.15
N THR A 72 -0.67 -23.57 15.88
CA THR A 72 -0.81 -24.02 17.28
C THR A 72 -0.81 -22.86 18.28
N ASP A 73 -1.80 -22.88 19.17
CA ASP A 73 -2.08 -21.96 20.28
C ASP A 73 -1.06 -21.95 21.44
N GLY A 74 -1.04 -20.84 22.20
CA GLY A 74 -0.54 -20.77 23.57
C GLY A 74 -0.46 -19.35 24.17
N ALA A 75 -1.51 -18.95 24.91
CA ALA A 75 -1.62 -17.69 25.69
C ALA A 75 -1.23 -17.90 27.20
N PRO A 76 -1.53 -16.99 28.16
CA PRO A 76 -0.84 -15.75 28.51
C PRO A 76 -0.49 -15.64 30.03
N MET A 77 0.20 -14.57 30.47
CA MET A 77 0.30 -14.16 31.89
C MET A 77 0.36 -12.62 32.05
N THR A 78 -0.19 -12.17 33.18
CA THR A 78 -0.73 -10.87 33.59
C THR A 78 0.24 -9.92 34.32
N ASP A 79 0.09 -8.60 34.05
CA ASP A 79 -0.06 -7.46 34.99
C ASP A 79 1.07 -7.16 36.02
N THR A 80 1.46 -5.95 36.46
CA THR A 80 0.79 -4.64 36.72
C THR A 80 1.91 -3.62 37.04
N GLY A 81 1.71 -2.30 36.90
CA GLY A 81 2.62 -1.30 37.49
C GLY A 81 2.40 0.16 37.08
N ALA A 82 2.24 1.04 38.07
CA ALA A 82 1.58 2.36 38.03
C ALA A 82 2.51 3.60 37.86
N GLU A 83 1.89 4.69 37.35
CA GLU A 83 2.05 6.15 37.62
C GLU A 83 3.44 6.84 37.55
N THR A 84 3.60 7.98 36.87
CA THR A 84 3.27 9.35 37.35
C THR A 84 3.53 10.42 36.26
N GLY A 85 2.89 11.60 36.39
CA GLY A 85 2.86 12.75 35.45
C GLY A 85 4.20 13.45 35.17
N THR A 86 4.30 14.42 34.24
CA THR A 86 3.82 15.81 34.40
C THR A 86 3.86 16.59 33.07
N ASP A 87 2.91 17.52 32.92
CA ASP A 87 2.72 18.68 32.03
C ASP A 87 3.80 19.15 31.03
N SER A 88 3.36 19.57 29.81
CA SER A 88 3.50 20.97 29.34
C SER A 88 2.88 21.25 27.95
N SER A 89 1.92 22.19 27.97
CA SER A 89 1.61 23.31 27.04
C SER A 89 1.86 23.23 25.52
N THR A 90 0.73 23.20 24.80
CA THR A 90 0.27 24.12 23.72
C THR A 90 1.26 24.67 22.66
N GLY A 91 1.03 24.25 21.42
CA GLY A 91 1.32 24.99 20.19
C GLY A 91 0.37 24.50 19.09
N SER A 92 -0.74 25.23 18.88
CA SER A 92 -1.76 24.92 17.88
C SER A 92 -1.40 25.57 16.56
N GLU A 93 -0.97 24.79 15.58
CA GLU A 93 -0.92 25.22 14.18
C GLU A 93 -1.84 24.32 13.33
N THR A 94 -2.81 24.98 12.72
CA THR A 94 -3.89 24.43 11.91
C THR A 94 -3.35 23.69 10.69
N ALA A 95 -3.52 22.36 10.67
CA ALA A 95 -3.26 21.53 9.50
C ALA A 95 -4.33 21.78 8.41
N SER A 96 -3.88 22.23 7.25
CA SER A 96 -4.67 22.31 6.01
C SER A 96 -4.83 20.91 5.43
N VAL A 97 -6.06 20.41 5.40
CA VAL A 97 -6.46 19.11 4.85
C VAL A 97 -6.52 19.20 3.33
N ALA A 98 -5.81 18.29 2.64
CA ALA A 98 -6.07 17.99 1.23
C ALA A 98 -7.01 16.79 1.21
N ALA A 99 -8.32 17.06 1.14
CA ALA A 99 -9.33 16.03 0.94
C ALA A 99 -9.36 15.65 -0.55
N GLY A 100 -9.02 14.40 -0.84
CA GLY A 100 -9.14 13.78 -2.17
C GLY A 100 -8.42 12.43 -2.15
N ALA A 101 -8.97 11.30 -2.57
CA ALA A 101 -10.18 11.07 -3.33
C ALA A 101 -10.62 9.61 -3.14
N GLY A 102 -11.93 9.37 -3.15
CA GLY A 102 -12.44 8.07 -3.55
C GLY A 102 -12.18 7.86 -5.04
N GLY A 103 -11.53 6.75 -5.39
CA GLY A 103 -11.53 6.20 -6.75
C GLY A 103 -10.65 6.85 -7.82
N ALA A 104 -9.70 7.73 -7.48
CA ALA A 104 -8.72 8.21 -8.46
C ALA A 104 -7.69 7.11 -8.79
N GLU A 105 -7.25 7.01 -10.04
CA GLU A 105 -6.04 6.22 -10.33
C GLU A 105 -4.87 6.77 -9.52
N PRO A 106 -3.95 5.92 -9.02
CA PRO A 106 -2.79 6.44 -8.31
C PRO A 106 -2.00 7.33 -9.27
N ASP A 107 -1.92 8.61 -8.94
CA ASP A 107 -1.27 9.60 -9.79
C ASP A 107 0.24 9.31 -9.85
N PHE A 108 0.78 9.33 -11.07
CA PHE A 108 2.22 9.26 -11.26
C PHE A 108 2.89 10.56 -10.80
N TYR A 109 4.08 10.44 -10.23
CA TYR A 109 4.86 11.60 -9.84
C TYR A 109 5.11 12.51 -11.07
N LEU A 110 4.81 13.82 -10.92
CA LEU A 110 4.82 14.84 -11.98
C LEU A 110 3.73 14.69 -13.06
N ASN A 111 2.71 13.84 -12.85
CA ASN A 111 1.63 13.58 -13.80
C ASN A 111 2.16 13.32 -15.22
N LEU A 112 3.21 12.49 -15.31
CA LEU A 112 3.81 12.11 -16.58
C LEU A 112 2.75 11.50 -17.49
N ALA A 113 2.46 12.19 -18.59
CA ALA A 113 1.63 11.66 -19.64
C ALA A 113 2.22 10.33 -20.14
N ASP A 114 1.37 9.37 -20.46
CA ASP A 114 1.74 8.05 -20.98
C ASP A 114 2.59 7.16 -20.05
N ALA A 115 2.84 7.58 -18.80
CA ALA A 115 3.41 6.70 -17.79
C ALA A 115 2.45 5.54 -17.49
N ARG A 116 3.01 4.34 -17.30
CA ARG A 116 2.25 3.10 -17.12
C ARG A 116 2.59 2.46 -15.79
N VAL A 117 1.59 1.78 -15.22
CA VAL A 117 1.79 0.95 -14.03
C VAL A 117 2.66 -0.23 -14.42
N VAL A 118 3.80 -0.39 -13.75
CA VAL A 118 4.71 -1.53 -13.99
C VAL A 118 4.52 -2.55 -12.88
N ALA A 119 4.24 -3.80 -13.24
CA ALA A 119 4.08 -4.91 -12.32
C ALA A 119 5.45 -5.38 -11.78
N THR A 120 6.06 -4.57 -10.91
CA THR A 120 7.26 -4.96 -10.19
C THR A 120 6.96 -6.02 -9.14
N GLU A 121 7.99 -6.76 -8.72
CA GLU A 121 7.84 -7.79 -7.69
C GLU A 121 7.34 -7.16 -6.39
N ALA A 122 7.91 -6.03 -5.97
CA ALA A 122 7.44 -5.26 -4.82
C ALA A 122 5.98 -4.80 -4.92
N LEU A 123 5.48 -4.43 -6.12
CA LEU A 123 4.08 -4.07 -6.32
C LEU A 123 3.15 -5.28 -6.18
N LEU A 124 3.52 -6.41 -6.77
CA LEU A 124 2.75 -7.65 -6.70
C LEU A 124 2.70 -8.19 -5.26
N GLU A 125 3.84 -8.23 -4.59
CA GLU A 125 3.95 -8.63 -3.20
C GLU A 125 3.15 -7.70 -2.28
N ALA A 126 3.19 -6.38 -2.51
CA ALA A 126 2.36 -5.45 -1.75
C ALA A 126 0.86 -5.71 -1.92
N GLY A 127 0.42 -6.02 -3.15
CA GLY A 127 -0.97 -6.38 -3.40
C GLY A 127 -1.40 -7.62 -2.62
N GLU A 128 -0.56 -8.65 -2.60
CA GLU A 128 -0.82 -9.90 -1.86
C GLU A 128 -0.82 -9.66 -0.33
N ASN A 129 0.20 -8.99 0.19
CA ASN A 129 0.34 -8.69 1.61
C ASN A 129 -0.79 -7.79 2.15
N ILE A 130 -1.23 -6.80 1.36
CA ILE A 130 -2.36 -5.94 1.71
C ILE A 130 -3.66 -6.75 1.72
N ALA A 131 -3.89 -7.61 0.73
CA ALA A 131 -5.05 -8.48 0.71
C ALA A 131 -5.09 -9.42 1.93
N ASP A 132 -3.94 -10.01 2.28
CA ASP A 132 -3.78 -10.87 3.45
C ASP A 132 -4.05 -10.11 4.76
N THR A 133 -3.53 -8.88 4.88
CA THR A 133 -3.78 -8.01 6.05
C THR A 133 -5.26 -7.66 6.20
N ILE A 134 -5.92 -7.33 5.08
CA ILE A 134 -7.35 -7.00 5.07
C ILE A 134 -8.20 -8.22 5.42
N ASP A 135 -7.89 -9.39 4.86
CA ASP A 135 -8.60 -10.63 5.17
C ASP A 135 -8.46 -11.02 6.65
N ALA A 136 -7.25 -10.90 7.20
CA ALA A 136 -6.95 -11.23 8.59
C ALA A 136 -7.45 -10.19 9.60
N ARG A 137 -7.93 -9.02 9.14
CA ARG A 137 -8.24 -7.85 10.00
C ARG A 137 -7.06 -7.45 10.88
N ALA A 138 -5.86 -7.53 10.32
CA ALA A 138 -4.63 -7.30 11.04
C ALA A 138 -4.06 -5.91 10.80
N MET A 139 -2.89 -5.65 11.39
CA MET A 139 -2.08 -4.45 11.16
C MET A 139 -0.86 -4.84 10.32
N SER A 140 -0.47 -4.03 9.34
CA SER A 140 0.79 -4.21 8.60
C SER A 140 1.58 -2.91 8.54
N CYS A 141 2.89 -3.06 8.34
CA CYS A 141 3.83 -1.95 8.18
C CYS A 141 4.56 -2.09 6.85
N ILE A 142 4.30 -1.15 5.95
CA ILE A 142 4.95 -1.02 4.64
C ILE A 142 5.94 0.14 4.74
N TYR A 143 7.23 -0.18 4.73
CA TYR A 143 8.29 0.77 4.98
C TYR A 143 9.37 0.77 3.90
N GLY A 144 10.24 1.78 3.91
CA GLY A 144 11.35 1.92 2.96
C GLY A 144 11.59 3.38 2.60
N ASP A 145 12.57 3.64 1.75
CA ASP A 145 12.93 5.00 1.36
C ASP A 145 11.84 5.71 0.54
N ALA A 146 11.94 7.04 0.49
CA ALA A 146 10.99 7.87 -0.23
C ALA A 146 11.15 7.70 -1.75
N GLY A 147 10.02 7.53 -2.45
CA GLY A 147 10.01 7.44 -3.92
C GLY A 147 10.14 6.04 -4.50
N LEU A 148 10.10 5.00 -3.66
CA LEU A 148 10.07 3.58 -4.07
C LEU A 148 8.70 3.08 -4.54
N GLY A 149 7.64 3.90 -4.41
CA GLY A 149 6.30 3.54 -4.86
C GLY A 149 5.40 2.92 -3.80
N LYS A 150 5.76 2.94 -2.51
CA LYS A 150 4.92 2.41 -1.41
C LYS A 150 3.47 2.89 -1.46
N THR A 151 3.26 4.21 -1.41
CA THR A 151 1.92 4.83 -1.44
C THR A 151 1.18 4.46 -2.72
N PHE A 152 1.89 4.46 -3.85
CA PHE A 152 1.33 4.06 -5.14
C PHE A 152 0.85 2.60 -5.13
N SER A 153 1.67 1.67 -4.62
CA SER A 153 1.35 0.25 -4.50
C SER A 153 0.15 0.01 -3.59
N VAL A 154 0.08 0.73 -2.47
CA VAL A 154 -1.05 0.63 -1.54
C VAL A 154 -2.33 1.13 -2.20
N LEU A 155 -2.30 2.30 -2.83
CA LEU A 155 -3.48 2.82 -3.54
C LEU A 155 -3.92 1.90 -4.67
N ALA A 156 -2.98 1.30 -5.41
CA ALA A 156 -3.27 0.32 -6.45
C ALA A 156 -3.96 -0.93 -5.87
N ALA A 157 -3.48 -1.45 -4.73
CA ALA A 157 -4.09 -2.60 -4.07
C ALA A 157 -5.49 -2.28 -3.50
N LEU A 158 -5.66 -1.08 -2.94
CA LEU A 158 -6.93 -0.65 -2.35
C LEU A 158 -8.04 -0.36 -3.37
N LYS A 159 -7.73 -0.26 -4.67
CA LYS A 159 -8.75 -0.16 -5.73
C LYS A 159 -9.74 -1.34 -5.74
N GLU A 160 -9.29 -2.51 -5.30
CA GLU A 160 -10.12 -3.72 -5.21
C GLU A 160 -11.05 -3.72 -3.98
N VAL A 161 -10.87 -2.76 -3.07
CA VAL A 161 -11.70 -2.56 -1.87
C VAL A 161 -12.79 -1.53 -2.17
N ALA A 162 -13.98 -1.72 -1.61
CA ALA A 162 -15.05 -0.73 -1.74
C ALA A 162 -14.58 0.62 -1.17
N ALA A 163 -14.66 1.69 -1.97
CA ALA A 163 -14.07 2.99 -1.65
C ALA A 163 -14.59 3.59 -0.33
N ASP A 164 -15.83 3.29 0.03
CA ASP A 164 -16.47 3.76 1.27
C ASP A 164 -16.04 2.97 2.53
N LEU A 165 -15.24 1.92 2.36
CA LEU A 165 -14.58 1.19 3.45
C LEU A 165 -13.12 1.63 3.66
N VAL A 166 -12.54 2.39 2.74
CA VAL A 166 -11.15 2.84 2.83
C VAL A 166 -11.09 4.22 3.48
N LEU A 167 -10.47 4.31 4.65
CA LEU A 167 -10.15 5.56 5.32
C LEU A 167 -8.66 5.80 5.14
N PHE A 168 -8.31 6.65 4.18
CA PHE A 168 -6.93 7.00 3.87
C PHE A 168 -6.56 8.31 4.58
N LEU A 169 -5.58 8.26 5.46
CA LEU A 169 -5.14 9.37 6.29
C LEU A 169 -3.71 9.75 5.92
N GLN A 170 -3.48 11.03 5.66
CA GLN A 170 -2.15 11.59 5.40
C GLN A 170 -1.99 12.89 6.17
N PHE A 171 -0.92 12.99 6.95
CA PHE A 171 -0.63 14.18 7.77
C PHE A 171 0.58 14.92 7.20
N ARG A 172 0.46 16.25 7.06
CA ARG A 172 1.54 17.09 6.51
C ARG A 172 2.72 17.28 7.48
N SER A 173 2.48 17.08 8.78
CA SER A 173 3.44 17.25 9.87
C SER A 173 3.13 16.24 10.97
N ARG A 174 3.98 16.15 11.98
CA ARG A 174 3.84 15.26 13.14
C ARG A 174 2.47 15.43 13.80
N PRO A 175 1.51 14.50 13.60
CA PRO A 175 0.19 14.65 14.15
C PRO A 175 0.19 14.32 15.64
N THR A 176 -0.81 14.82 16.34
CA THR A 176 -1.18 14.37 17.67
C THR A 176 -2.30 13.32 17.58
N PRO A 177 -2.54 12.54 18.64
CA PRO A 177 -3.72 11.67 18.70
C PRO A 177 -5.05 12.42 18.53
N ARG A 178 -5.11 13.73 18.83
CA ARG A 178 -6.31 14.54 18.59
C ARG A 178 -6.52 14.77 17.10
N ASP A 179 -5.46 15.00 16.34
CA ASP A 179 -5.54 15.21 14.89
C ASP A 179 -6.04 13.94 14.20
N ILE A 180 -5.57 12.76 14.62
CA ILE A 180 -6.06 11.48 14.11
C ILE A 180 -7.56 11.30 14.42
N ARG A 181 -8.01 11.65 15.63
CA ARG A 181 -9.44 11.58 15.98
C ARG A 181 -10.30 12.46 15.09
N LEU A 182 -9.87 13.71 14.87
CA LEU A 182 -10.59 14.67 14.03
C LEU A 182 -10.64 14.20 12.58
N GLU A 183 -9.54 13.70 12.05
CA GLU A 183 -9.50 13.20 10.68
C GLU A 183 -10.40 11.96 10.51
N LEU A 184 -10.36 11.01 11.45
CA LEU A 184 -11.27 9.86 11.44
C LEU A 184 -12.75 10.28 11.58
N PHE A 185 -13.06 11.28 12.41
CA PHE A 185 -14.41 11.81 12.55
C PHE A 185 -14.94 12.35 11.21
N ASN A 186 -14.11 13.09 10.48
CA ASN A 186 -14.44 13.65 9.17
C ASN A 186 -14.59 12.55 8.11
N LEU A 187 -13.63 11.62 8.03
CA LEU A 187 -13.63 10.54 7.03
C LEU A 187 -14.77 9.55 7.23
N LEU A 188 -15.15 9.29 8.48
CA LEU A 188 -16.34 8.49 8.81
C LEU A 188 -17.66 9.24 8.58
N ASN A 189 -17.60 10.53 8.24
CA ASN A 189 -18.74 11.43 8.07
C ASN A 189 -19.71 11.36 9.26
N LEU A 190 -19.16 11.44 10.47
CA LEU A 190 -19.95 11.36 11.70
C LEU A 190 -20.76 12.65 11.90
N GLU A 191 -22.02 12.48 12.28
CA GLU A 191 -22.91 13.62 12.52
C GLU A 191 -22.59 14.34 13.84
N GLY A 192 -22.89 15.64 13.87
CA GLY A 192 -22.77 16.47 15.06
C GLY A 192 -21.40 17.12 15.23
N LYS A 193 -21.13 17.59 16.46
CA LYS A 193 -19.85 18.21 16.82
C LYS A 193 -18.91 17.14 17.37
N ALA A 194 -17.64 17.21 16.96
CA ALA A 194 -16.60 16.37 17.51
C ALA A 194 -16.55 16.50 19.06
N PRO A 195 -16.50 15.38 19.81
CA PRO A 195 -16.42 15.42 21.27
C PRO A 195 -15.19 16.20 21.77
N THR A 196 -15.35 16.92 22.88
CA THR A 196 -14.25 17.67 23.51
C THR A 196 -13.38 16.80 24.40
N HIS A 197 -13.94 15.75 25.00
CA HIS A 197 -13.22 14.85 25.90
C HIS A 197 -12.65 13.63 25.14
N PRO A 198 -11.35 13.31 25.32
CA PRO A 198 -10.70 12.21 24.60
C PRO A 198 -11.39 10.84 24.78
N SER A 199 -11.86 10.52 25.99
CA SER A 199 -12.52 9.24 26.29
C SER A 199 -13.84 9.07 25.54
N GLU A 200 -14.65 10.13 25.46
CA GLU A 200 -15.90 10.15 24.70
C GLU A 200 -15.61 10.03 23.20
N PHE A 201 -14.58 10.72 22.71
CA PHE A 201 -14.16 10.65 21.33
C PHE A 201 -13.69 9.24 20.96
N ASP A 202 -12.87 8.62 21.80
CA ASP A 202 -12.39 7.25 21.58
C ASP A 202 -13.55 6.26 21.53
N THR A 203 -14.53 6.43 22.42
CA THR A 203 -15.73 5.59 22.46
C THR A 203 -16.55 5.75 21.18
N LEU A 204 -16.76 6.99 20.72
CA LEU A 204 -17.43 7.27 19.46
C LEU A 204 -16.74 6.61 18.26
N LEU A 205 -15.41 6.76 18.16
CA LEU A 205 -14.64 6.19 17.05
C LEU A 205 -14.64 4.66 17.10
N LYS A 206 -14.43 4.05 18.27
CA LYS A 206 -14.50 2.59 18.46
C LYS A 206 -15.86 2.03 18.04
N ASN A 207 -16.95 2.68 18.45
CA ASN A 207 -18.31 2.27 18.08
C ASN A 207 -18.60 2.48 16.59
N SER A 208 -17.97 3.47 15.95
CA SER A 208 -18.17 3.76 14.52
C SER A 208 -17.37 2.81 13.64
N LEU A 209 -16.11 2.55 13.99
CA LEU A 209 -15.20 1.67 13.26
C LEU A 209 -15.63 0.20 13.31
N THR A 210 -16.43 -0.22 14.28
CA THR A 210 -16.95 -1.60 14.41
C THR A 210 -18.24 -1.85 13.62
N ARG A 211 -18.84 -0.81 13.02
CA ARG A 211 -20.07 -0.95 12.22
C ARG A 211 -19.81 -1.65 10.89
N ARG A 212 -18.62 -1.44 10.34
CA ARG A 212 -18.25 -1.90 9.00
C ARG A 212 -16.79 -2.35 8.98
N PRO A 213 -16.44 -3.20 8.02
CA PRO A 213 -15.08 -3.72 7.83
C PRO A 213 -14.08 -2.69 7.26
N TYR A 214 -13.85 -1.58 7.95
CA TYR A 214 -12.98 -0.51 7.44
C TYR A 214 -11.52 -0.95 7.24
N VAL A 215 -10.84 -0.27 6.33
CA VAL A 215 -9.39 -0.33 6.11
C VAL A 215 -8.83 1.05 6.40
N LEU A 216 -7.97 1.16 7.42
CA LEU A 216 -7.30 2.38 7.82
C LEU A 216 -5.91 2.40 7.18
N ALA A 217 -5.66 3.29 6.24
CA ALA A 217 -4.37 3.46 5.61
C ALA A 217 -3.74 4.77 6.08
N TYR A 218 -2.64 4.69 6.82
CA TYR A 218 -1.91 5.84 7.35
C TYR A 218 -0.65 6.07 6.52
N ASP A 219 -0.67 7.08 5.66
CA ASP A 219 0.46 7.49 4.84
C ASP A 219 1.38 8.46 5.56
N GLU A 220 2.66 8.44 5.20
CA GLU A 220 3.74 9.18 5.87
C GLU A 220 3.81 8.88 7.39
N ALA A 221 3.55 7.63 7.77
CA ALA A 221 3.46 7.19 9.18
C ALA A 221 4.76 7.39 9.99
N GLN A 222 5.90 7.66 9.34
CA GLN A 222 7.12 8.09 10.05
C GLN A 222 6.98 9.45 10.75
N GLN A 223 5.93 10.21 10.45
CA GLN A 223 5.59 11.44 11.19
C GLN A 223 4.93 11.14 12.54
N PHE A 224 4.48 9.91 12.79
CA PHE A 224 3.73 9.56 13.99
C PHE A 224 4.67 9.49 15.19
N SER A 225 4.20 10.05 16.31
CA SER A 225 4.80 9.76 17.60
C SER A 225 4.39 8.37 18.08
N ARG A 226 5.06 7.85 19.12
CA ARG A 226 4.68 6.61 19.78
C ARG A 226 3.23 6.64 20.25
N GLU A 227 2.77 7.75 20.81
CA GLU A 227 1.39 7.93 21.30
C GLU A 227 0.36 7.82 20.17
N CYS A 228 0.72 8.23 18.95
CA CYS A 228 -0.14 8.06 17.78
C CYS A 228 -0.27 6.59 17.39
N PHE A 229 0.83 5.84 17.35
CA PHE A 229 0.79 4.40 17.09
C PHE A 229 0.00 3.64 18.16
N GLU A 230 0.22 3.97 19.44
CA GLU A 230 -0.53 3.41 20.56
C GLU A 230 -2.03 3.72 20.45
N PHE A 231 -2.38 4.95 20.08
CA PHE A 231 -3.79 5.31 19.85
C PHE A 231 -4.43 4.46 18.75
N VAL A 232 -3.76 4.29 17.60
CA VAL A 232 -4.26 3.41 16.52
C VAL A 232 -4.38 1.96 16.98
N ARG A 233 -3.40 1.46 17.74
CA ARG A 233 -3.47 0.13 18.36
C ARG A 233 -4.69 -0.01 19.27
N HIS A 234 -4.98 1.00 20.10
CA HIS A 234 -6.15 0.98 20.99
C HIS A 234 -7.48 0.93 20.24
N LEU A 235 -7.58 1.61 19.09
CA LEU A 235 -8.76 1.51 18.22
C LEU A 235 -8.89 0.09 17.64
N TRP A 236 -7.78 -0.47 17.15
CA TRP A 236 -7.75 -1.81 16.56
C TRP A 236 -8.07 -2.92 17.57
N ASP A 237 -7.46 -2.87 18.77
CA ASP A 237 -7.66 -3.85 19.85
C ASP A 237 -9.12 -3.93 20.32
N THR A 238 -9.88 -2.83 20.18
CA THR A 238 -11.31 -2.79 20.56
C THR A 238 -12.19 -3.54 19.55
N GLY A 239 -11.78 -3.61 18.28
CA GLY A 239 -12.51 -4.34 17.24
C GLY A 239 -12.49 -5.85 17.50
N LYS A 240 -13.58 -6.55 17.14
CA LYS A 240 -13.66 -8.02 17.22
C LYS A 240 -14.27 -8.60 15.95
N GLY A 241 -13.83 -9.81 15.58
CA GLY A 241 -14.38 -10.58 14.48
C GLY A 241 -14.28 -9.88 13.11
N ALA A 242 -15.25 -10.15 12.24
CA ALA A 242 -15.21 -9.73 10.84
C ALA A 242 -15.25 -8.20 10.61
N ASN A 243 -15.66 -7.42 11.61
CA ASN A 243 -15.76 -5.95 11.52
C ASN A 243 -14.60 -5.21 12.19
N ARG A 244 -13.59 -5.92 12.72
CA ARG A 244 -12.36 -5.27 13.16
C ARG A 244 -11.74 -4.52 11.97
N PRO A 245 -11.25 -3.28 12.13
CA PRO A 245 -10.59 -2.59 11.02
C PRO A 245 -9.26 -3.28 10.67
N ALA A 246 -8.92 -3.32 9.39
CA ALA A 246 -7.54 -3.59 8.99
C ALA A 246 -6.74 -2.28 9.04
N VAL A 247 -5.44 -2.34 9.37
CA VAL A 247 -4.58 -1.15 9.47
C VAL A 247 -3.35 -1.33 8.59
N LEU A 248 -3.06 -0.34 7.75
CA LEU A 248 -1.87 -0.27 6.93
C LEU A 248 -1.08 0.98 7.35
N PHE A 249 0.11 0.80 7.91
CA PHE A 249 1.06 1.89 8.09
C PHE A 249 1.97 1.96 6.87
N ILE A 250 2.07 3.14 6.26
CA ILE A 250 2.90 3.38 5.08
C ILE A 250 3.89 4.47 5.47
N GLY A 251 5.17 4.16 5.53
CA GLY A 251 6.14 5.11 6.06
C GLY A 251 7.59 4.90 5.67
N GLY A 252 8.44 5.78 6.17
CA GLY A 252 9.90 5.65 6.10
C GLY A 252 10.47 4.70 7.15
N GLU A 253 11.79 4.59 7.19
CA GLU A 253 12.53 3.76 8.16
C GLU A 253 12.16 4.06 9.63
N GLU A 254 11.89 5.33 9.97
CA GLU A 254 11.51 5.72 11.33
C GLU A 254 10.12 5.17 11.74
N CYS A 255 9.22 4.91 10.80
CA CYS A 255 7.97 4.21 11.08
C CYS A 255 8.24 2.77 11.54
N TYR A 256 9.11 2.07 10.80
CA TYR A 256 9.53 0.71 11.13
C TYR A 256 10.21 0.67 12.50
N LYS A 257 11.22 1.53 12.73
CA LYS A 257 11.96 1.60 14.00
C LYS A 257 11.01 1.83 15.18
N THR A 258 10.09 2.77 15.06
CA THR A 258 9.14 3.08 16.14
C THR A 258 8.24 1.90 16.45
N LEU A 259 7.64 1.27 15.43
CA LEU A 259 6.75 0.12 15.63
C LEU A 259 7.51 -1.12 16.16
N TYR A 260 8.72 -1.38 15.64
CA TYR A 260 9.52 -2.56 15.97
C TYR A 260 10.10 -2.49 17.39
N ASN A 261 10.56 -1.31 17.81
CA ASN A 261 11.16 -1.12 19.13
C ASN A 261 10.15 -1.12 20.28
N GLU A 262 8.85 -1.05 19.99
CA GLU A 262 7.78 -1.09 20.98
C GLU A 262 7.10 -2.47 20.97
N PRO A 263 7.40 -3.37 21.93
CA PRO A 263 6.95 -4.77 21.86
C PRO A 263 5.42 -4.94 21.77
N ALA A 264 4.66 -4.03 22.39
CA ALA A 264 3.20 -4.04 22.33
C ALA A 264 2.66 -3.72 20.92
N LEU A 265 3.38 -2.92 20.15
CA LEU A 265 3.05 -2.59 18.75
C LEU A 265 3.58 -3.67 17.82
N ALA A 266 4.85 -4.04 17.95
CA ALA A 266 5.51 -5.03 17.08
C ALA A 266 4.77 -6.37 17.03
N SER A 267 4.31 -6.87 18.18
CA SER A 267 3.56 -8.14 18.29
C SER A 267 2.21 -8.16 17.57
N ARG A 268 1.69 -6.99 17.16
CA ARG A 268 0.41 -6.85 16.45
C ARG A 268 0.59 -6.59 14.96
N ILE A 269 1.82 -6.31 14.52
CA ILE A 269 2.13 -6.22 13.10
C ILE A 269 2.20 -7.63 12.53
N TYR A 270 1.24 -7.95 11.68
CA TYR A 270 1.11 -9.24 11.01
C TYR A 270 2.09 -9.38 9.85
N ILE A 271 2.25 -8.31 9.07
CA ILE A 271 3.17 -8.28 7.92
C ILE A 271 4.04 -7.03 8.01
N TRP A 272 5.35 -7.25 7.90
CA TRP A 272 6.35 -6.22 7.66
C TRP A 272 6.78 -6.33 6.21
N GLN A 273 6.60 -5.27 5.44
CA GLN A 273 7.03 -5.22 4.04
C GLN A 273 8.01 -4.08 3.84
N GLU A 274 9.23 -4.44 3.48
CA GLU A 274 10.24 -3.50 3.05
C GLU A 274 10.12 -3.24 1.56
N PHE A 275 10.13 -1.97 1.18
CA PHE A 275 10.39 -1.55 -0.18
C PHE A 275 11.85 -1.14 -0.25
N THR A 276 12.59 -1.77 -1.16
CA THR A 276 13.95 -1.40 -1.53
C THR A 276 13.97 -0.78 -2.93
N PRO A 277 15.02 -0.02 -3.28
CA PRO A 277 15.30 0.31 -4.68
C PRO A 277 15.34 -0.95 -5.55
N MET A 278 14.91 -0.82 -6.80
CA MET A 278 15.05 -1.91 -7.78
C MET A 278 16.53 -2.23 -8.02
N GLU A 279 16.84 -3.51 -8.06
CA GLU A 279 18.17 -3.97 -8.48
C GLU A 279 18.41 -3.67 -9.97
N PRO A 280 19.66 -3.57 -10.44
CA PRO A 280 19.96 -3.23 -11.84
C PRO A 280 19.24 -4.13 -12.86
N GLU A 281 19.10 -5.42 -12.56
CA GLU A 281 18.38 -6.38 -13.40
C GLU A 281 16.88 -6.07 -13.47
N GLU A 282 16.28 -5.70 -12.34
CA GLU A 282 14.89 -5.27 -12.28
C GLU A 282 14.66 -3.95 -13.01
N VAL A 283 15.61 -3.00 -12.92
CA VAL A 283 15.55 -1.74 -13.66
C VAL A 283 15.50 -2.01 -15.17
N LEU A 284 16.39 -2.87 -15.68
CA LEU A 284 16.42 -3.24 -17.10
C LEU A 284 15.14 -3.95 -17.55
N LYS A 285 14.51 -4.73 -16.66
CA LYS A 285 13.23 -5.39 -16.90
C LYS A 285 12.05 -4.41 -16.88
N ASN A 286 12.03 -3.47 -15.93
CA ASN A 286 10.83 -2.69 -15.60
C ASN A 286 10.76 -1.33 -16.32
N ILE A 287 11.88 -0.64 -16.48
CA ILE A 287 11.91 0.72 -17.07
C ILE A 287 11.42 0.78 -18.52
N PRO A 288 11.72 -0.18 -19.41
CA PRO A 288 11.15 -0.18 -20.76
C PRO A 288 9.61 -0.23 -20.79
N HIS A 289 8.98 -0.75 -19.74
CA HIS A 289 7.52 -0.81 -19.60
C HIS A 289 6.92 0.41 -18.92
N PHE A 290 7.74 1.24 -18.26
CA PHE A 290 7.29 2.39 -17.48
C PHE A 290 6.76 3.53 -18.36
N HIS A 291 7.44 3.85 -19.45
CA HIS A 291 7.05 4.95 -20.34
C HIS A 291 7.50 4.66 -21.79
N PRO A 292 6.71 5.00 -22.83
CA PRO A 292 7.04 4.70 -24.23
C PRO A 292 8.44 5.17 -24.67
N LEU A 293 8.92 6.29 -24.13
CA LEU A 293 10.29 6.79 -24.28
C LEU A 293 11.37 5.70 -24.11
N TRP A 294 11.16 4.78 -23.16
CA TRP A 294 12.14 3.77 -22.77
C TRP A 294 11.98 2.44 -23.51
N ALA A 295 10.89 2.25 -24.26
CA ALA A 295 10.57 0.96 -24.88
C ALA A 295 11.66 0.46 -25.84
N ASN A 296 12.35 1.39 -26.51
CA ASN A 296 13.42 1.11 -27.47
C ASN A 296 14.80 1.61 -26.99
N ALA A 297 14.91 2.12 -25.76
CA ALA A 297 16.19 2.59 -25.24
C ALA A 297 17.15 1.41 -25.01
N SER A 298 18.43 1.60 -25.30
CA SER A 298 19.41 0.51 -25.13
C SER A 298 19.59 0.16 -23.65
N PRO A 299 19.84 -1.12 -23.32
CA PRO A 299 20.13 -1.53 -21.94
C PRO A 299 21.30 -0.76 -21.32
N GLU A 300 22.32 -0.45 -22.11
CA GLU A 300 23.50 0.31 -21.68
C GLU A 300 23.13 1.73 -21.26
N LEU A 301 22.24 2.38 -22.01
CA LEU A 301 21.75 3.72 -21.69
C LEU A 301 20.89 3.71 -20.42
N ILE A 302 20.01 2.73 -20.26
CA ILE A 302 19.17 2.58 -19.06
C ILE A 302 20.06 2.37 -17.83
N ASN A 303 21.03 1.46 -17.91
CA ASN A 303 21.96 1.18 -16.82
C ASN A 303 22.83 2.41 -16.48
N TYR A 304 23.33 3.13 -17.50
CA TYR A 304 24.06 4.39 -17.30
C TYR A 304 23.22 5.42 -16.52
N ILE A 305 21.97 5.61 -16.94
CA ILE A 305 21.06 6.57 -16.29
C ILE A 305 20.75 6.15 -14.86
N ASP A 306 20.54 4.85 -14.62
CA ASP A 306 20.24 4.34 -13.28
C ASP A 306 21.39 4.58 -12.32
N GLN A 307 22.60 4.19 -12.72
CA GLN A 307 23.81 4.34 -11.91
C GLN A 307 24.09 5.82 -11.59
N GLU A 308 23.90 6.70 -12.56
CA GLU A 308 24.20 8.13 -12.40
C GLU A 308 23.11 8.91 -11.66
N ALA A 309 21.84 8.53 -11.80
CA ALA A 309 20.72 9.30 -11.26
C ALA A 309 19.51 8.49 -10.80
N GLY A 310 19.11 7.43 -11.51
CA GLY A 310 17.87 6.69 -11.23
C GLY A 310 17.87 5.98 -9.88
N ALA A 311 18.99 5.36 -9.53
CA ALA A 311 19.22 4.62 -8.28
C ALA A 311 18.07 3.66 -7.94
N GLY A 312 17.51 2.97 -8.94
CA GLY A 312 16.43 2.00 -8.74
C GLY A 312 15.09 2.57 -8.28
N THR A 313 14.90 3.90 -8.26
CA THR A 313 13.67 4.52 -7.71
C THR A 313 12.75 5.10 -8.79
N PHE A 314 11.47 4.76 -8.77
CA PHE A 314 10.49 5.29 -9.74
C PHE A 314 10.36 6.81 -9.67
N ARG A 315 10.52 7.41 -8.50
CA ARG A 315 10.50 8.88 -8.36
C ARG A 315 11.62 9.53 -9.18
N MET A 316 12.84 8.98 -9.15
CA MET A 316 13.96 9.52 -9.92
C MET A 316 13.78 9.24 -11.40
N TRP A 317 13.35 8.04 -11.78
CA TRP A 317 13.01 7.70 -13.16
C TRP A 317 11.92 8.62 -13.74
N SER A 318 10.92 9.00 -12.94
CA SER A 318 9.91 9.99 -13.33
C SER A 318 10.54 11.37 -13.58
N LYS A 319 11.39 11.87 -12.68
CA LYS A 319 12.09 13.15 -12.88
C LYS A 319 12.97 13.16 -14.13
N ILE A 320 13.71 12.08 -14.35
CA ILE A 320 14.60 11.91 -15.50
C ILE A 320 13.77 11.89 -16.79
N THR A 321 12.71 11.08 -16.83
CA THR A 321 11.77 11.01 -17.97
C THR A 321 11.19 12.38 -18.29
N TYR A 322 10.71 13.10 -17.27
CA TYR A 322 10.15 14.45 -17.43
C TYR A 322 11.14 15.40 -18.09
N HIS A 323 12.38 15.46 -17.59
CA HIS A 323 13.38 16.33 -18.17
C HIS A 323 13.79 15.87 -19.57
N ILE A 324 13.95 14.57 -19.83
CA ILE A 324 14.28 14.10 -21.17
C ILE A 324 13.21 14.52 -22.18
N LEU A 325 11.92 14.36 -21.86
CA LEU A 325 10.82 14.83 -22.72
C LEU A 325 10.88 16.34 -22.96
N GLU A 326 11.10 17.14 -21.91
CA GLU A 326 11.28 18.59 -22.00
C GLU A 326 12.45 18.96 -22.92
N GLY A 327 13.55 18.24 -22.80
CA GLY A 327 14.79 18.49 -23.51
C GLY A 327 14.77 18.02 -24.98
N MET A 328 14.14 16.88 -25.27
CA MET A 328 13.90 16.39 -26.62
C MET A 328 13.01 17.36 -27.39
N LYS A 329 11.91 17.83 -26.79
CA LYS A 329 11.04 18.85 -27.38
C LYS A 329 11.80 20.13 -27.73
N ARG A 330 12.72 20.59 -26.88
CA ARG A 330 13.52 21.81 -27.11
C ARG A 330 14.55 21.67 -28.22
N ARG A 331 15.00 20.45 -28.50
CA ARG A 331 16.08 20.17 -29.46
C ARG A 331 15.59 19.54 -30.77
N GLY A 332 14.29 19.21 -30.85
CA GLY A 332 13.73 18.50 -32.00
C GLY A 332 14.29 17.09 -32.13
N LEU A 333 14.46 16.38 -31.00
CA LEU A 333 14.91 14.99 -30.98
C LEU A 333 13.70 14.06 -30.88
N ASP A 334 13.72 12.98 -31.66
CA ASP A 334 12.68 11.94 -31.64
C ASP A 334 13.08 10.71 -30.82
N GLU A 335 14.38 10.55 -30.54
CA GLU A 335 14.93 9.45 -29.75
C GLU A 335 15.78 9.94 -28.57
N VAL A 336 15.83 9.13 -27.52
CA VAL A 336 16.68 9.38 -26.36
C VAL A 336 18.10 8.93 -26.64
N ASP A 337 19.06 9.84 -26.46
CA ASP A 337 20.48 9.56 -26.56
C ASP A 337 21.22 9.87 -25.25
N GLU A 338 22.49 9.50 -25.20
CA GLU A 338 23.33 9.76 -24.04
C GLU A 338 23.51 11.27 -23.75
N THR A 339 23.50 12.10 -24.80
CA THR A 339 23.66 13.56 -24.69
C THR A 339 22.50 14.20 -23.94
N ILE A 340 21.27 13.82 -24.24
CA ILE A 340 20.08 14.32 -23.55
C ILE A 340 19.95 13.69 -22.16
N ALA A 341 20.31 12.43 -22.00
CA ALA A 341 20.36 11.75 -20.71
C ALA A 341 21.31 12.48 -19.73
N ARG A 342 22.55 12.77 -20.15
CA ARG A 342 23.53 13.56 -19.37
C ARG A 342 22.99 14.93 -18.98
N TRP A 343 22.26 15.58 -19.89
CA TRP A 343 21.65 16.87 -19.62
C TRP A 343 20.52 16.78 -18.58
N ALA A 344 19.69 15.74 -18.64
CA ALA A 344 18.62 15.50 -17.66
C ALA A 344 19.20 15.16 -16.28
N ILE A 345 20.22 14.29 -16.22
CA ILE A 345 20.93 13.91 -14.98
C ILE A 345 21.42 15.14 -14.20
N ARG A 346 22.03 16.11 -14.91
CA ARG A 346 22.52 17.37 -14.30
C ARG A 346 21.41 18.25 -13.71
N ARG A 347 20.16 18.07 -14.12
CA ARG A 347 19.01 18.81 -13.59
C ARG A 347 18.38 18.12 -12.39
N VAL A 348 18.38 16.79 -12.39
CA VAL A 348 17.76 15.99 -11.33
C VAL A 348 18.64 15.92 -10.07
N ARG A 349 19.97 15.95 -10.23
CA ARG A 349 20.91 15.97 -9.09
C ARG A 349 21.58 17.34 -8.96
N PRO A 350 21.63 17.92 -7.74
CA PRO A 350 22.49 19.08 -7.50
C PRO A 350 23.95 18.69 -7.78
N PRO A 351 24.81 19.65 -8.19
CA PRO A 351 26.22 19.37 -8.38
C PRO A 351 26.80 18.79 -7.09
N ARG A 352 27.48 17.64 -7.16
CA ARG A 352 28.26 17.12 -6.03
C ARG A 352 29.17 18.26 -5.55
N GLN A 353 28.94 18.78 -4.35
CA GLN A 353 29.91 19.67 -3.73
C GLN A 353 31.20 18.87 -3.62
N ARG A 354 32.21 19.21 -4.43
CA ARG A 354 33.57 18.74 -4.21
C ARG A 354 33.93 19.23 -2.82
N HIS A 355 33.96 18.34 -1.83
CA HIS A 355 34.68 18.62 -0.60
C HIS A 355 36.09 18.99 -1.04
N ARG A 356 36.40 20.28 -0.93
CA ARG A 356 37.73 20.82 -1.08
C ARG A 356 38.52 20.10 0.00
N ARG A 357 39.27 19.04 -0.37
CA ARG A 357 40.31 18.53 0.51
C ARG A 357 41.16 19.76 0.81
N ASP A 358 41.19 20.14 2.08
CA ASP A 358 42.17 21.08 2.60
C ASP A 358 43.54 20.49 2.34
N GLU A 359 44.13 20.86 1.21
CA GLU A 359 45.57 20.97 1.07
C GLU A 359 46.01 22.19 1.89
N SER A 360 46.18 22.01 3.20
CA SER A 360 47.05 22.85 4.03
C SER A 360 47.10 22.41 5.49
N ARG A 361 48.01 21.49 5.85
CA ARG A 361 49.20 21.77 6.69
C ARG A 361 49.93 20.49 7.08
#